data_AF-A0A2E4SP64-F1
#
_entry.id   AF-A0A2E4SP64-F1
#
_cell.length_a   1.000
_cell.length_b   1.000
_cell.length_c   1.000
_cell.angle_alpha   90.00
_cell.angle_beta   90.00
_cell.angle_gamma   90.00
#
_symmetry.space_group_name_H-M   'P 1'
#
loop_
_entity.id
_entity.type
_entity.pdbx_description
1 polymer ?
#
loop_
_entity_poly.entity_id
_entity_poly.type
_entity_poly.pdbx_seq_one_letter_code
_entity_poly.pdbx_strand_id
1 'polypeptide(L)'
;KGDGEAVSRAFRLAFGRVPNKAEAGDALQLWKETTEEQAKRNPKPRTYPTEVVRSANEENTGQTFTFVEKLFEYQDYQPDLQPHQVDARTRGFADLCLALLNANEFLYVY
;
A
#
# COMPACT_ATOMS: atom_id res chain seq x y z
N LYS A 1 -5.29 -20.09 -8.24
CA LYS A 1 -6.42 -19.26 -8.73
C LYS A 1 -6.02 -18.64 -10.04
N GLY A 2 -6.87 -18.69 -11.06
CA GLY A 2 -6.55 -18.11 -12.37
C GLY A 2 -6.62 -16.58 -12.34
N ASP A 3 -5.92 -15.91 -13.26
CA ASP A 3 -5.83 -14.45 -13.28
C ASP A 3 -7.20 -13.78 -13.45
N GLY A 4 -8.06 -14.34 -14.30
CA GLY A 4 -9.43 -13.85 -14.48
C GLY A 4 -10.31 -13.96 -13.22
N GLU A 5 -10.08 -14.97 -12.38
CA GLU A 5 -10.79 -15.12 -11.09
C GLU A 5 -10.33 -14.04 -10.11
N ALA A 6 -9.03 -13.73 -10.10
CA ALA A 6 -8.47 -12.66 -9.27
C ALA A 6 -9.00 -11.29 -9.67
N VAL A 7 -9.02 -10.98 -10.98
CA VAL A 7 -9.62 -9.74 -11.52
C VAL A 7 -11.10 -9.66 -11.17
N SER A 8 -11.87 -10.73 -11.39
CA SER A 8 -13.30 -10.77 -11.06
C SER A 8 -13.57 -10.59 -9.56
N ARG A 9 -12.65 -11.02 -8.71
CA ARG A 9 -12.73 -10.80 -7.26
C ARG A 9 -12.38 -9.36 -6.91
N ALA A 10 -11.36 -8.76 -7.52
CA ALA A 10 -11.00 -7.36 -7.29
C ALA A 10 -12.14 -6.41 -7.63
N PHE A 11 -12.78 -6.57 -8.79
CA PHE A 11 -13.97 -5.79 -9.19
C PHE A 11 -15.14 -5.96 -8.22
N ARG A 12 -15.40 -7.17 -7.73
CA ARG A 12 -16.46 -7.39 -6.73
C ARG A 12 -16.18 -6.68 -5.42
N LEU A 13 -14.91 -6.63 -5.00
CA LEU A 13 -14.51 -5.96 -3.76
C LEU A 13 -14.50 -4.44 -3.90
N ALA A 14 -14.11 -3.92 -5.07
CA ALA A 14 -14.05 -2.47 -5.31
C ALA A 14 -15.42 -1.89 -5.69
N PHE A 15 -16.14 -2.50 -6.63
CA PHE A 15 -17.33 -1.92 -7.26
C PHE A 15 -18.63 -2.69 -6.97
N GLY A 16 -18.59 -3.80 -6.22
CA GLY A 16 -19.78 -4.60 -5.94
C GLY A 16 -20.34 -5.40 -7.13
N ARG A 17 -19.66 -5.40 -8.29
CA ARG A 17 -20.07 -6.13 -9.50
C ARG A 17 -18.90 -6.90 -10.13
N VAL A 18 -19.22 -7.72 -11.14
CA VAL A 18 -18.20 -8.35 -11.99
C VAL A 18 -17.81 -7.44 -13.15
N PRO A 19 -16.58 -7.53 -13.68
CA PRO A 19 -16.18 -6.77 -14.85
C PRO A 19 -16.93 -7.27 -16.08
N ASN A 20 -17.21 -6.38 -17.02
CA ASN A 20 -17.59 -6.77 -18.37
C ASN A 20 -16.36 -7.29 -19.15
N LYS A 21 -16.56 -7.78 -20.38
CA LYS A 21 -15.48 -8.39 -21.17
C LYS A 21 -14.33 -7.43 -21.50
N ALA A 22 -14.63 -6.16 -21.77
CA ALA A 22 -13.62 -5.16 -22.08
C ALA A 22 -12.82 -4.82 -20.82
N GLU A 23 -13.50 -4.52 -19.71
CA GLU A 23 -12.87 -4.23 -18.42
C GLU A 23 -12.00 -5.38 -17.92
N ALA A 24 -12.44 -6.64 -18.10
CA ALA A 24 -11.65 -7.79 -17.73
C ALA A 24 -10.37 -7.91 -18.58
N GLY A 25 -10.46 -7.61 -19.89
CA GLY A 25 -9.31 -7.56 -20.80
C GLY A 25 -8.32 -6.48 -20.39
N ASP A 26 -8.81 -5.26 -20.19
CA ASP A 26 -7.99 -4.10 -19.79
C ASP A 26 -7.31 -4.33 -18.44
N ALA A 27 -8.03 -4.90 -17.47
CA ALA A 27 -7.47 -5.20 -16.14
C ALA A 27 -6.39 -6.30 -16.19
N LEU A 28 -6.57 -7.34 -17.01
CA LEU A 28 -5.55 -8.37 -17.20
C LEU A 28 -4.32 -7.80 -17.91
N GLN A 29 -4.52 -6.94 -18.92
CA GLN A 29 -3.44 -6.27 -19.60
C GLN A 29 -2.66 -5.35 -18.66
N LEU A 30 -3.36 -4.52 -17.89
CA LEU A 30 -2.74 -3.64 -16.89
C LEU A 30 -1.96 -4.44 -15.85
N TRP A 31 -2.51 -5.55 -15.34
CA TRP A 31 -1.80 -6.40 -14.38
C TRP A 31 -0.52 -7.00 -14.99
N LYS A 32 -0.55 -7.42 -16.25
CA LYS A 32 0.64 -7.91 -16.95
C LYS A 32 1.70 -6.80 -17.05
N GLU A 33 1.34 -5.63 -17.55
CA GLU A 33 2.25 -4.50 -17.76
C GLU A 33 2.87 -4.02 -16.43
N THR A 34 2.04 -3.88 -15.39
CA THR A 34 2.53 -3.48 -14.06
C THR A 34 3.38 -4.56 -13.41
N THR A 35 3.13 -5.85 -13.66
CA THR A 35 4.01 -6.93 -13.19
C THR A 35 5.40 -6.83 -13.82
N GLU A 36 5.48 -6.54 -15.14
CA GLU A 36 6.74 -6.35 -15.86
C GLU A 36 7.51 -5.13 -15.33
N GLU A 37 6.81 -4.02 -15.03
CA GLU A 37 7.42 -2.84 -14.42
C GLU A 37 7.89 -3.09 -12.98
N GLN A 38 7.08 -3.80 -12.18
CA GLN A 38 7.43 -4.14 -10.81
C GLN A 38 8.62 -5.12 -10.74
N ALA A 39 8.80 -5.97 -11.74
CA ALA A 39 9.96 -6.87 -11.84
C ALA A 39 11.28 -6.12 -11.97
N LYS A 40 11.27 -4.90 -12.53
CA LYS A 40 12.44 -4.02 -12.65
C LYS A 40 12.77 -3.29 -11.33
N ARG A 41 11.89 -3.35 -10.33
CA ARG A 41 12.04 -2.64 -9.04
C ARG A 41 12.57 -3.56 -7.96
N ASN A 42 13.41 -3.00 -7.09
CA ASN A 42 13.97 -3.67 -5.92
C ASN A 42 13.57 -2.94 -4.62
N PRO A 43 12.34 -3.15 -4.12
CA PRO A 43 11.89 -2.53 -2.87
C PRO A 43 12.78 -2.97 -1.69
N LYS A 44 13.15 -2.01 -0.84
CA LYS A 44 13.99 -2.26 0.34
C LYS A 44 13.13 -2.36 1.60
N PRO A 45 13.54 -3.16 2.60
CA PRO A 45 12.92 -3.15 3.92
C PRO A 45 12.97 -1.75 4.53
N ARG A 46 11.88 -1.36 5.20
CA ARG A 46 11.82 -0.15 6.01
C ARG A 46 11.94 -0.55 7.47
N THR A 47 12.90 0.05 8.17
CA THR A 47 13.00 -0.02 9.62
C THR A 47 12.39 1.23 10.22
N TYR A 48 11.59 1.06 11.26
CA TYR A 48 11.03 2.17 12.02
C TYR A 48 11.87 2.41 13.27
N PRO A 49 12.20 3.66 13.61
CA PRO A 49 12.92 3.95 14.83
C PRO A 49 12.01 3.69 16.04
N THR A 50 12.60 3.20 17.13
CA THR A 50 11.94 3.06 18.44
C THR A 50 12.21 4.24 19.36
N GLU A 51 13.07 5.18 18.94
CA GLU A 51 13.45 6.37 19.70
C GLU A 51 13.61 7.57 18.75
N VAL A 52 13.20 8.75 19.21
CA VAL A 52 13.41 10.02 18.49
C VAL A 52 13.86 11.11 19.45
N VAL A 53 14.68 12.03 18.97
CA VAL A 53 15.08 13.21 19.75
C VAL A 53 14.06 14.32 19.50
N ARG A 54 13.43 14.80 20.57
CA ARG A 54 12.52 15.95 20.55
C ARG A 54 13.22 17.18 21.10
N SER A 55 12.76 18.34 20.67
CA SER A 55 13.13 19.64 21.21
C SER A 55 11.88 20.31 21.77
N ALA A 56 12.00 20.90 22.95
CA ALA A 56 10.92 21.62 23.63
C ALA A 56 11.48 22.82 24.40
N ASN A 57 10.61 23.76 24.75
CA ASN A 57 10.96 24.89 25.62
C ASN A 57 10.47 24.61 27.04
N GLU A 58 11.31 24.85 28.03
CA GLU A 58 10.92 24.74 29.43
C GLU A 58 9.99 25.90 29.78
N GLU A 59 8.91 25.59 30.50
CA GLU A 59 7.74 26.48 30.66
C GLU A 59 8.06 27.75 31.46
N ASN A 60 8.92 27.68 32.47
CA ASN A 60 9.21 28.81 33.37
C ASN A 60 10.33 29.72 32.87
N THR A 61 11.31 29.15 32.16
CA THR A 61 12.54 29.82 31.72
C THR A 61 12.53 30.15 30.23
N GLY A 62 11.66 29.51 29.45
CA GLY A 62 11.63 29.59 27.99
C GLY A 62 12.84 28.94 27.31
N GLN A 63 13.75 28.30 28.06
CA GLN A 63 14.96 27.71 27.51
C GLN A 63 14.65 26.46 26.69
N THR A 64 15.28 26.32 25.53
CA THR A 64 15.17 25.11 24.72
C THR A 64 15.97 23.98 25.33
N PHE A 65 15.38 22.79 25.42
CA PHE A 65 16.05 21.56 25.81
C PHE A 65 15.64 20.42 24.86
N THR A 66 16.43 19.34 24.88
CA THR A 66 16.13 18.12 24.11
C THR A 66 15.96 16.93 25.03
N PHE A 67 15.14 15.97 24.59
CA PHE A 67 14.97 14.70 25.27
C PHE A 67 14.76 13.57 24.26
N VAL A 68 15.11 12.35 24.67
CA VAL A 68 14.84 11.14 23.88
C VAL A 68 13.44 10.64 24.24
N GLU A 69 12.54 10.68 23.26
CA GLU A 69 11.23 10.06 23.36
C GLU A 69 11.35 8.61 22.89
N LYS A 70 10.89 7.67 23.74
CA LYS A 70 10.69 6.28 23.34
C LYS A 70 9.35 6.15 22.63
N LEU A 71 9.38 5.59 21.43
CA LEU A 71 8.20 5.27 20.65
C LEU A 71 7.76 3.83 20.98
N PHE A 72 6.92 3.69 22.00
CA PHE A 72 6.52 2.38 22.53
C PHE A 72 5.80 1.53 21.48
N GLU A 73 4.95 2.15 20.66
CA GLU A 73 4.16 1.50 19.61
C GLU A 73 5.02 0.87 18.52
N TYR A 74 6.27 1.33 18.36
CA TYR A 74 7.19 0.82 17.34
C TYR A 74 8.11 -0.30 17.86
N GLN A 75 8.06 -0.64 19.15
CA GLN A 75 8.91 -1.70 19.72
C GLN A 75 8.47 -3.10 19.30
N ASP A 76 7.15 -3.32 19.24
CA ASP A 76 6.52 -4.60 18.89
C ASP A 76 5.60 -4.47 17.66
N TYR A 77 5.79 -3.41 16.87
CA TYR A 77 5.02 -3.18 15.65
C TYR A 77 5.21 -4.33 14.64
N GLN A 78 4.10 -5.00 14.33
CA GLN A 78 4.03 -5.98 13.25
C GLN A 78 3.33 -5.36 12.03
N PRO A 79 4.08 -4.96 10.98
CA PRO A 79 3.47 -4.47 9.76
C PRO A 79 2.80 -5.60 8.97
N ASP A 80 1.81 -5.23 8.15
CA ASP A 80 1.34 -6.08 7.06
C ASP A 80 2.48 -6.42 6.08
N LEU A 81 2.22 -7.37 5.17
CA LEU A 81 3.15 -7.73 4.10
C LEU A 81 3.63 -6.47 3.33
N GLN A 82 4.94 -6.23 3.39
CA GLN A 82 5.60 -5.11 2.74
C GLN A 82 5.98 -5.45 1.30
N PRO A 83 6.20 -4.44 0.43
CA PRO A 83 6.54 -4.65 -0.98
C PRO A 83 7.77 -5.54 -1.22
N HIS A 84 8.74 -5.54 -0.31
CA HIS A 84 9.95 -6.37 -0.40
C HIS A 84 9.74 -7.83 0.04
N GLN A 85 8.57 -8.15 0.58
CA GLN A 85 8.22 -9.49 1.06
C GLN A 85 7.36 -10.28 0.05
N VAL A 86 7.03 -9.66 -1.09
CA VAL A 86 6.15 -10.25 -2.11
C VAL A 86 6.77 -10.14 -3.51
N ASP A 87 6.35 -11.04 -4.39
CA ASP A 87 6.84 -11.09 -5.77
C ASP A 87 6.32 -9.93 -6.62
N ALA A 88 6.94 -9.74 -7.79
CA ALA A 88 6.55 -8.68 -8.73
C ALA A 88 5.10 -8.83 -9.20
N ARG A 89 4.59 -10.07 -9.33
CA ARG A 89 3.20 -10.34 -9.73
C ARG A 89 2.20 -9.84 -8.70
N THR A 90 2.47 -10.06 -7.42
CA THR A 90 1.63 -9.53 -6.33
C THR A 90 1.67 -8.01 -6.30
N ARG A 91 2.85 -7.41 -6.49
CA ARG A 91 2.99 -5.94 -6.58
C ARG A 91 2.25 -5.36 -7.78
N GLY A 92 2.33 -5.97 -8.96
CA GLY A 92 1.56 -5.55 -10.14
C GLY A 92 0.05 -5.68 -9.90
N PHE A 93 -0.40 -6.71 -9.20
CA PHE A 93 -1.82 -6.83 -8.82
C PHE A 93 -2.26 -5.72 -7.86
N ALA A 94 -1.37 -5.30 -6.95
CA ALA A 94 -1.63 -4.17 -6.08
C ALA A 94 -1.77 -2.85 -6.86
N ASP A 95 -1.01 -2.66 -7.94
CA ASP A 95 -1.15 -1.50 -8.84
C ASP A 95 -2.52 -1.52 -9.57
N LEU A 96 -2.99 -2.69 -10.03
CA LEU A 96 -4.35 -2.83 -10.54
C LEU A 96 -5.39 -2.46 -9.47
N CYS A 97 -5.25 -2.97 -8.25
CA CYS A 97 -6.16 -2.65 -7.16
C CYS A 97 -6.18 -1.14 -6.86
N LEU A 98 -5.01 -0.49 -6.88
CA LEU A 98 -4.90 0.95 -6.72
C LEU A 98 -5.69 1.69 -7.81
N ALA A 99 -5.57 1.27 -9.08
CA ALA A 99 -6.34 1.87 -10.18
C ALA A 99 -7.87 1.74 -9.96
N LEU A 100 -8.33 0.55 -9.52
CA LEU A 100 -9.75 0.32 -9.22
C LEU A 100 -10.23 1.20 -8.06
N LEU A 101 -9.47 1.29 -6.96
CA LEU A 101 -9.82 2.11 -5.79
C LEU A 101 -9.77 3.62 -6.07
N ASN A 102 -9.09 4.04 -7.14
CA ASN A 102 -9.07 5.44 -7.59
C ASN A 102 -10.07 5.73 -8.71
N ALA A 103 -10.79 4.73 -9.22
CA ALA A 103 -11.82 4.96 -10.22
C ALA A 103 -13.00 5.72 -9.59
N ASN A 104 -13.63 6.62 -10.34
CA ASN A 104 -14.84 7.31 -9.88
C ASN A 104 -15.92 6.34 -9.39
N GLU A 105 -16.04 5.18 -10.06
CA GLU A 105 -16.98 4.12 -9.68
C GLU A 105 -16.77 3.60 -8.24
N PHE A 106 -15.55 3.65 -7.70
CA PHE A 106 -15.31 3.30 -6.30
C PHE A 106 -15.94 4.30 -5.32
N LEU A 107 -15.97 5.59 -5.69
CA LEU A 107 -16.46 6.67 -4.83
C LEU A 107 -17.98 6.72 -4.78
N TYR A 108 -18.67 6.24 -5.82
CA TYR A 108 -20.12 6.26 -5.92
C TYR A 108 -20.70 4.91 -5.51
N VAL A 109 -21.28 4.84 -4.32
CA VAL A 109 -22.23 3.78 -3.97
C VAL A 109 -23.56 4.14 -4.63
N TYR A 110 -23.91 3.42 -5.69
CA TYR A 110 -25.23 3.50 -6.34
C TYR A 110 -26.27 2.65 -5.60
#